data_AF-A0A1Y4B0F4-F1
#
_entry.id   AF-A0A1Y4B0F4-F1
#
_cell.length_a   1.000
_cell.length_b   1.000
_cell.length_c   1.000
_cell.angle_alpha   90.00
_cell.angle_beta   90.00
_cell.angle_gamma   90.00
#
_symmetry.space_group_name_H-M   'P 1'
#
loop_
_entity.id
_entity.type
_entity.pdbx_description
1 polymer ?
#
loop_
_entity_poly.entity_id
_entity_poly.type
_entity_poly.pdbx_seq_one_letter_code
_entity_poly.pdbx_strand_id
1 'polypeptide(L)'
;MLLPAGVSVRRYLLPLRSSRHWRAAQRQRRLPRRSYTGNQEEFMSQENQTGFFRQYFIACFQPGKYKLLLEKKTGSHVLYLGLLLLFLLVVDTLIPFGAWTASVGGFRNLFMNRIPEFTLDNGTLTMESPLSFEIGSSIRVEINSGVEKYTQEDFDEEYLQEILVSKTNVLIRTGETGSELSLSELSLSALSGLYLDNQVLTAAIPAIMVMLLFYFIMIFISKAVQYLIVSLVYGLICRVGVRSPEGETLSIKDSFLIAVYAKTLFAIIGSVNASLGYIISSFWVSMISIVFVMSYMFKAEVSVLKPEVS
;
A
#
# COMPACT_ATOMS: atom_id res chain seq x y z
N MET A 1 6.00 30.83 67.21
CA MET A 1 4.58 30.92 67.62
C MET A 1 4.04 29.50 67.81
N LEU A 2 3.94 29.12 69.08
CA LEU A 2 3.17 28.06 69.76
C LEU A 2 2.29 27.09 68.93
N LEU A 3 2.48 25.78 69.21
CA LEU A 3 1.49 24.69 69.09
C LEU A 3 0.26 24.92 70.00
N PRO A 4 -0.87 24.21 69.77
CA PRO A 4 -1.16 22.96 70.51
C PRO A 4 -1.76 21.87 69.58
N ALA A 5 -1.54 20.55 69.73
CA ALA A 5 -1.72 19.59 70.84
C ALA A 5 -3.18 19.13 71.08
N GLY A 6 -3.40 17.81 71.03
CA GLY A 6 -4.58 17.06 71.49
C GLY A 6 -5.67 16.89 70.42
N VAL A 7 -6.19 15.70 70.11
CA VAL A 7 -6.86 14.77 71.02
C VAL A 7 -6.73 13.31 70.54
N SER A 8 -6.42 12.44 71.50
CA SER A 8 -6.43 10.98 71.45
C SER A 8 -7.80 10.45 71.88
N VAL A 9 -8.36 9.45 71.18
CA VAL A 9 -9.45 8.62 71.71
C VAL A 9 -9.15 7.14 71.52
N ARG A 10 -8.85 6.55 72.68
CA ARG A 10 -8.82 5.15 73.13
C ARG A 10 -9.38 4.04 72.22
N ARG A 11 -8.54 3.02 72.09
CA ARG A 11 -8.88 1.58 72.00
C ARG A 11 -9.89 1.19 73.08
N TYR A 12 -10.90 0.41 72.69
CA TYR A 12 -11.52 -0.60 73.55
C TYR A 12 -11.28 -1.96 72.91
N LEU A 13 -10.60 -2.83 73.66
CA LEU A 13 -10.41 -4.25 73.36
C LEU A 13 -11.31 -5.06 74.30
N LEU A 14 -12.03 -6.02 73.70
CA LEU A 14 -12.43 -7.34 74.21
C LEU A 14 -13.66 -7.42 75.15
N PRO A 15 -14.47 -8.53 75.10
CA PRO A 15 -13.99 -9.90 74.92
C PRO A 15 -14.71 -10.80 73.89
N LEU A 16 -13.93 -11.79 73.43
CA LEU A 16 -14.40 -13.07 72.88
C LEU A 16 -15.35 -13.76 73.87
N ARG A 17 -16.57 -14.06 73.43
CA ARG A 17 -17.36 -15.16 74.02
C ARG A 17 -18.05 -15.96 72.93
N SER A 18 -17.69 -17.24 72.95
CA SER A 18 -18.24 -18.37 72.24
C SER A 18 -19.74 -18.34 71.95
N SER A 19 -20.13 -18.64 70.72
CA SER A 19 -21.33 -19.45 70.49
C SER A 19 -21.17 -20.25 69.19
N ARG A 20 -21.22 -21.57 69.38
CA ARG A 20 -21.09 -22.63 68.38
C ARG A 20 -22.35 -22.69 67.51
N HIS A 21 -22.62 -21.73 66.62
CA HIS A 21 -23.81 -21.84 65.74
C HIS A 21 -23.61 -21.25 64.34
N TRP A 22 -22.48 -21.51 63.66
CA TRP A 22 -22.35 -21.19 62.23
C TRP A 22 -21.62 -22.26 61.38
N ARG A 23 -21.43 -23.47 61.89
CA ARG A 23 -20.83 -24.60 61.13
C ARG A 23 -21.85 -25.48 60.37
N ALA A 24 -23.06 -24.98 60.13
CA ALA A 24 -24.12 -25.71 59.42
C ALA A 24 -24.63 -25.01 58.14
N ALA A 25 -23.89 -24.02 57.61
CA ALA A 25 -24.25 -23.31 56.37
C ALA A 25 -23.18 -23.41 55.27
N GLN A 26 -22.43 -24.52 55.23
CA GLN A 26 -21.36 -24.76 54.23
C GLN A 26 -21.49 -26.10 53.49
N ARG A 27 -22.67 -26.74 53.50
CA ARG A 27 -22.98 -27.87 52.62
C ARG A 27 -24.25 -27.55 51.84
N GLN A 28 -24.17 -27.73 50.52
CA GLN A 28 -25.21 -27.56 49.50
C GLN A 28 -25.44 -26.15 48.94
N ARG A 29 -24.43 -25.63 48.24
CA ARG A 29 -24.60 -25.10 46.86
C ARG A 29 -23.38 -25.48 46.02
N ARG A 30 -23.19 -26.77 45.77
CA ARG A 30 -22.42 -27.20 44.59
C ARG A 30 -23.33 -26.97 43.38
N LEU A 31 -23.29 -25.76 42.85
CA LEU A 31 -23.66 -25.54 41.46
C LEU A 31 -22.82 -26.50 40.61
N PRO A 32 -23.38 -27.15 39.58
CA PRO A 32 -22.57 -27.97 38.70
C PRO A 32 -21.44 -27.08 38.18
N ARG A 33 -20.18 -27.52 38.36
CA ARG A 33 -19.05 -27.02 37.58
C ARG A 33 -19.40 -27.35 36.14
N ARG A 34 -20.10 -26.44 35.46
CA ARG A 34 -20.14 -26.42 34.00
C ARG A 34 -18.67 -26.33 33.60
N SER A 35 -18.22 -27.35 32.91
CA SER A 35 -16.94 -27.39 32.24
C SER A 35 -16.82 -26.14 31.38
N TYR A 36 -16.11 -25.13 31.88
CA TYR A 36 -15.76 -23.93 31.12
C TYR A 36 -14.66 -24.21 30.10
N THR A 37 -14.13 -25.44 30.04
CA THR A 37 -13.11 -25.82 29.06
C THR A 37 -13.72 -26.15 27.69
N GLY A 38 -14.98 -26.62 27.63
CA GLY A 38 -15.65 -26.93 26.36
C GLY A 38 -15.98 -25.68 25.52
N ASN A 39 -16.49 -24.62 26.15
CA ASN A 39 -16.80 -23.37 25.44
C ASN A 39 -15.56 -22.57 25.05
N GLN A 40 -14.44 -22.75 25.76
CA GLN A 40 -13.19 -22.03 25.48
C GLN A 40 -12.43 -22.71 24.34
N GLU A 41 -12.43 -24.04 24.27
CA GLU A 41 -11.96 -24.79 23.09
C GLU A 41 -12.88 -24.58 21.88
N GLU A 42 -14.21 -24.50 22.05
CA GLU A 42 -15.13 -24.15 20.96
C GLU A 42 -14.96 -22.70 20.48
N PHE A 43 -14.79 -21.72 21.38
CA PHE A 43 -14.45 -20.34 21.01
C PHE A 43 -13.10 -20.26 20.29
N MET A 44 -12.09 -20.99 20.77
CA MET A 44 -10.77 -21.08 20.14
C MET A 44 -10.84 -21.80 18.77
N SER A 45 -11.77 -22.75 18.59
CA SER A 45 -11.99 -23.45 17.32
C SER A 45 -12.74 -22.59 16.29
N GLN A 46 -13.70 -21.75 16.72
CA GLN A 46 -14.38 -20.76 15.86
C GLN A 46 -13.49 -19.55 15.56
N GLU A 47 -12.67 -19.11 16.52
CA GLU A 47 -11.70 -18.02 16.34
C GLU A 47 -10.56 -18.42 15.38
N ASN A 48 -10.25 -19.72 15.27
CA ASN A 48 -9.29 -20.28 14.33
C ASN A 48 -9.67 -20.10 12.85
N GLN A 49 -10.94 -19.80 12.56
CA GLN A 49 -11.36 -19.33 11.23
C GLN A 49 -11.36 -17.80 11.16
N THR A 50 -10.22 -17.17 11.40
CA THR A 50 -10.00 -15.79 10.95
C THR A 50 -9.99 -15.76 9.42
N GLY A 51 -11.17 -15.66 8.81
CA GLY A 51 -11.32 -15.49 7.36
C GLY A 51 -10.50 -14.30 6.83
N PHE A 52 -10.29 -14.22 5.52
CA PHE A 52 -9.47 -13.18 4.88
C PHE A 52 -9.83 -11.76 5.37
N PHE A 53 -11.12 -11.42 5.40
CA PHE A 53 -11.60 -10.12 5.87
C PHE A 53 -11.25 -9.84 7.33
N ARG A 54 -11.25 -10.87 8.19
CA ARG A 54 -10.87 -10.73 9.59
C ARG A 54 -9.36 -10.49 9.73
N GLN A 55 -8.53 -11.14 8.90
CA GLN A 55 -7.09 -10.85 8.85
C GLN A 55 -6.83 -9.41 8.43
N TYR A 56 -7.54 -8.92 7.42
CA TYR A 56 -7.44 -7.55 6.95
C TYR A 56 -7.88 -6.54 8.01
N PHE A 57 -9.01 -6.79 8.69
CA PHE A 57 -9.48 -5.95 9.78
C PHE A 57 -8.47 -5.89 10.94
N ILE A 58 -7.90 -7.04 11.32
CA ILE A 58 -6.87 -7.09 12.35
C ILE A 58 -5.63 -6.31 11.91
N ALA A 59 -5.16 -6.53 10.68
CA ALA A 59 -4.01 -5.83 10.11
C ALA A 59 -4.20 -4.31 10.14
N CYS A 60 -5.37 -3.81 9.74
CA CYS A 60 -5.64 -2.38 9.67
C CYS A 60 -5.94 -1.71 11.01
N PHE A 61 -6.55 -2.39 11.98
CA PHE A 61 -7.13 -1.73 13.15
C PHE A 61 -6.75 -2.33 14.50
N GLN A 62 -6.17 -3.54 14.54
CA GLN A 62 -5.88 -4.24 15.79
C GLN A 62 -4.42 -4.75 15.85
N PRO A 63 -3.42 -3.85 15.83
CA PRO A 63 -2.00 -4.24 15.89
C PRO A 63 -1.65 -5.11 17.11
N GLY A 64 -2.31 -4.88 18.25
CA GLY A 64 -2.11 -5.71 19.45
C GLY A 64 -2.53 -7.19 19.30
N LYS A 65 -3.28 -7.55 18.25
CA LYS A 65 -3.72 -8.94 17.98
C LYS A 65 -2.92 -9.63 16.88
N TYR A 66 -1.77 -9.07 16.46
CA TYR A 66 -0.97 -9.66 15.39
C TYR A 66 -0.44 -11.06 15.71
N LYS A 67 -0.32 -11.43 16.99
CA LYS A 67 -0.01 -12.81 17.40
C LYS A 67 -0.96 -13.84 16.75
N LEU A 68 -2.26 -13.54 16.70
CA LEU A 68 -3.28 -14.39 16.04
C LEU A 68 -3.05 -14.53 14.53
N LEU A 69 -2.42 -13.54 13.90
CA LEU A 69 -2.07 -13.60 12.49
C LEU A 69 -0.84 -14.47 12.28
N LEU A 70 0.19 -14.35 13.13
CA LEU A 70 1.45 -15.08 13.05
C LEU A 70 1.32 -16.60 13.26
N GLU A 71 0.36 -17.03 14.09
CA GLU A 71 0.09 -18.45 14.38
C GLU A 71 -0.51 -19.20 13.18
N LYS A 72 -0.80 -18.50 12.08
CA LYS A 72 -1.36 -19.11 10.88
C LYS A 72 -0.37 -19.93 10.07
N LYS A 73 -0.94 -20.83 9.27
CA LYS A 73 -0.20 -21.57 8.24
C LYS A 73 0.35 -20.62 7.18
N THR A 74 1.54 -20.93 6.65
CA THR A 74 2.23 -20.16 5.61
C THR A 74 1.34 -19.81 4.42
N GLY A 75 0.52 -20.76 3.95
CA GLY A 75 -0.41 -20.53 2.84
C GLY A 75 -1.43 -19.42 3.09
N SER A 76 -1.82 -19.17 4.35
CA SER A 76 -2.72 -18.06 4.67
C SER A 76 -2.05 -16.69 4.53
N HIS A 77 -0.77 -16.57 4.89
CA HIS A 77 -0.02 -15.33 4.70
C HIS A 77 0.17 -15.03 3.21
N VAL A 78 0.50 -16.06 2.42
CA VAL A 78 0.67 -15.95 0.96
C VAL A 78 -0.63 -15.54 0.29
N LEU A 79 -1.75 -16.19 0.63
CA LEU A 79 -3.07 -15.84 0.10
C LEU A 79 -3.46 -14.41 0.48
N TYR A 80 -3.24 -14.02 1.74
CA TYR A 80 -3.50 -12.68 2.22
C TYR A 80 -2.73 -11.63 1.41
N LEU A 81 -1.42 -11.81 1.26
CA LEU A 81 -0.55 -10.91 0.51
C LEU A 81 -0.94 -10.86 -0.97
N GLY A 82 -1.21 -12.01 -1.59
CA GLY A 82 -1.61 -12.08 -2.99
C GLY A 82 -2.91 -11.31 -3.27
N LEU A 83 -3.92 -11.47 -2.40
CA LEU A 83 -5.18 -10.73 -2.51
C LEU A 83 -5.00 -9.23 -2.23
N LEU A 84 -4.17 -8.86 -1.24
CA LEU A 84 -3.83 -7.46 -0.98
C LEU A 84 -3.18 -6.81 -2.21
N LEU A 85 -2.15 -7.44 -2.77
CA LEU A 85 -1.44 -6.92 -3.95
C LEU A 85 -2.34 -6.85 -5.17
N LEU A 86 -3.23 -7.84 -5.37
CA LEU A 86 -4.22 -7.80 -6.43
C LEU A 86 -5.18 -6.62 -6.25
N PHE A 87 -5.64 -6.39 -5.04
CA PHE A 87 -6.49 -5.23 -4.73
C PHE A 87 -5.78 -3.90 -5.01
N LEU A 88 -4.51 -3.77 -4.58
CA LEU A 88 -3.71 -2.58 -4.86
C LEU A 88 -3.50 -2.37 -6.37
N LEU A 89 -3.25 -3.43 -7.15
CA LEU A 89 -3.15 -3.34 -8.61
C LEU A 89 -4.46 -2.85 -9.25
N VAL A 90 -5.60 -3.34 -8.77
CA VAL A 90 -6.91 -2.93 -9.30
C VAL A 90 -7.14 -1.45 -9.06
N VAL A 91 -6.93 -0.98 -7.83
CA VAL A 91 -7.20 0.41 -7.44
C VAL A 91 -6.21 1.38 -8.07
N ASP A 92 -4.91 1.07 -8.00
CA ASP A 92 -3.84 1.97 -8.46
C ASP A 92 -3.71 2.01 -9.98
N THR A 93 -4.06 0.92 -10.67
CA THR A 93 -3.73 0.77 -12.10
C THR A 93 -4.95 0.45 -12.96
N LEU A 94 -5.69 -0.62 -12.67
CA LEU A 94 -6.73 -1.08 -13.59
C LEU A 94 -7.95 -0.15 -13.63
N ILE A 95 -8.36 0.41 -12.50
CA ILE A 95 -9.48 1.37 -12.45
C ILE A 95 -9.13 2.66 -13.22
N PRO A 96 -8.02 3.37 -12.94
CA PRO A 96 -7.64 4.55 -13.73
C PRO A 96 -7.46 4.24 -15.22
N PHE A 97 -6.81 3.12 -15.55
CA PHE A 97 -6.62 2.71 -16.94
C PHE A 97 -7.96 2.43 -17.65
N GLY A 98 -8.88 1.75 -16.97
CA GLY A 98 -10.22 1.49 -17.49
C GLY A 98 -11.01 2.78 -17.70
N ALA A 99 -10.94 3.72 -16.75
CA ALA A 99 -11.58 5.03 -16.86
C ALA A 99 -11.02 5.85 -18.03
N TRP A 100 -9.70 5.87 -18.21
CA TRP A 100 -9.06 6.51 -19.36
C TRP A 100 -9.44 5.83 -20.69
N THR A 101 -9.42 4.50 -20.74
CA THR A 101 -9.80 3.75 -21.96
C THR A 101 -11.26 4.03 -22.34
N ALA A 102 -12.15 4.14 -21.35
CA ALA A 102 -13.55 4.50 -21.58
C ALA A 102 -13.71 5.95 -22.05
N SER A 103 -12.95 6.90 -21.49
CA SER A 103 -13.05 8.32 -21.89
C SER A 103 -12.64 8.56 -23.34
N VAL A 104 -11.71 7.76 -23.87
CA VAL A 104 -11.31 7.81 -25.28
C VAL A 104 -12.19 6.95 -26.20
N GLY A 105 -13.18 6.21 -25.67
CA GLY A 105 -14.04 5.32 -26.46
C GLY A 105 -13.36 4.03 -26.93
N GLY A 106 -12.28 3.62 -26.26
CA GLY A 106 -11.42 2.49 -26.62
C GLY A 106 -10.37 2.81 -27.70
N PHE A 107 -9.41 1.90 -27.87
CA PHE A 107 -8.24 2.12 -28.74
C PHE A 107 -8.59 2.39 -30.21
N ARG A 108 -9.64 1.74 -30.76
CA ARG A 108 -10.05 2.01 -32.13
C ARG A 108 -10.53 3.46 -32.31
N ASN A 109 -11.33 3.95 -31.37
CA ASN A 109 -11.81 5.33 -31.42
C ASN A 109 -10.68 6.34 -31.16
N LEU A 110 -9.75 5.99 -30.26
CA LEU A 110 -8.52 6.76 -30.05
C LEU A 110 -7.76 6.94 -31.37
N PHE A 111 -7.42 5.83 -32.04
CA PHE A 111 -6.58 5.88 -33.24
C PHE A 111 -7.29 6.48 -34.46
N MET A 112 -8.60 6.28 -34.61
CA MET A 112 -9.31 6.75 -35.81
C MET A 112 -9.93 8.14 -35.67
N ASN A 113 -10.30 8.57 -34.46
CA ASN A 113 -11.13 9.77 -34.28
C ASN A 113 -10.55 10.78 -33.28
N ARG A 114 -9.58 10.40 -32.45
CA ARG A 114 -8.96 11.31 -31.46
C ARG A 114 -7.57 11.76 -31.86
N ILE A 115 -6.80 10.88 -32.49
CA ILE A 115 -5.51 11.23 -33.08
C ILE A 115 -5.78 11.71 -34.51
N PRO A 116 -5.28 12.88 -34.93
CA PRO A 116 -5.34 13.33 -36.32
C PRO A 116 -4.76 12.30 -37.29
N GLU A 117 -5.11 12.40 -38.57
CA GLU A 117 -4.51 11.53 -39.57
C GLU A 117 -3.00 11.78 -39.61
N PHE A 118 -2.23 10.69 -39.51
CA PHE A 118 -0.78 10.76 -39.51
C PHE A 118 -0.16 9.60 -40.29
N THR A 119 1.04 9.85 -40.79
CA THR A 119 1.90 8.84 -41.40
C THR A 119 3.33 9.05 -40.88
N LEU A 120 3.91 8.01 -40.29
CA LEU A 120 5.34 7.89 -40.07
C LEU A 120 5.89 6.95 -41.12
N ASP A 121 6.67 7.50 -42.06
CA ASP A 121 7.31 6.71 -43.12
C ASP A 121 8.78 7.10 -43.21
N ASN A 122 9.66 6.10 -43.18
CA ASN A 122 11.11 6.26 -43.29
C ASN A 122 11.69 7.35 -42.38
N GLY A 123 11.20 7.41 -41.14
CA GLY A 123 11.66 8.36 -40.14
C GLY A 123 11.19 9.80 -40.33
N THR A 124 10.16 10.01 -41.14
CA THR A 124 9.49 11.31 -41.29
C THR A 124 8.05 11.21 -40.82
N LEU A 125 7.68 12.01 -39.83
CA LEU A 125 6.31 12.14 -39.34
C LEU A 125 5.57 13.22 -40.14
N THR A 126 4.43 12.87 -40.72
CA THR A 126 3.50 13.82 -41.35
C THR A 126 2.15 13.70 -40.64
N MET A 127 1.56 14.83 -40.26
CA MET A 127 0.26 14.90 -39.61
C MET A 127 -0.61 15.96 -40.26
N GLU A 128 -1.92 15.71 -40.28
CA GLU A 128 -2.92 16.68 -40.77
C GLU A 128 -2.96 17.95 -39.89
N SER A 129 -2.92 17.78 -38.57
CA SER A 129 -2.95 18.87 -37.60
C SER A 129 -2.09 18.55 -36.38
N PRO A 130 -1.53 19.58 -35.71
CA PRO A 130 -0.77 19.38 -34.48
C PRO A 130 -1.67 18.85 -33.37
N LEU A 131 -1.13 17.97 -32.55
CA LEU A 131 -1.78 17.42 -31.38
C LEU A 131 -1.03 17.90 -30.13
N SER A 132 -1.74 18.59 -29.23
CA SER A 132 -1.20 18.98 -27.93
C SER A 132 -2.17 18.60 -26.83
N PHE A 133 -1.66 18.00 -25.77
CA PHE A 133 -2.44 17.66 -24.59
C PHE A 133 -1.56 17.64 -23.34
N GLU A 134 -2.20 17.86 -22.21
CA GLU A 134 -1.58 17.82 -20.90
C GLU A 134 -2.05 16.58 -20.13
N ILE A 135 -1.12 15.94 -19.43
CA ILE A 135 -1.43 14.85 -18.49
C ILE A 135 -1.20 15.38 -17.07
N GLY A 136 -2.29 15.64 -16.36
CA GLY A 136 -2.24 16.35 -15.08
C GLY A 136 -1.79 17.80 -15.26
N SER A 137 -1.15 18.38 -14.25
CA SER A 137 -0.65 19.77 -14.26
C SER A 137 0.87 19.87 -14.49
N SER A 138 1.51 18.82 -15.02
CA SER A 138 2.97 18.72 -14.99
C SER A 138 3.61 18.10 -16.22
N ILE A 139 2.81 17.44 -17.08
CA ILE A 139 3.30 16.78 -18.28
C ILE A 139 2.60 17.39 -19.49
N ARG A 140 3.37 17.94 -20.42
CA ARG A 140 2.87 18.37 -21.73
C ARG A 140 3.39 17.46 -22.82
N VAL A 141 2.51 17.08 -23.73
CA VAL A 141 2.84 16.33 -24.93
C VAL A 141 2.42 17.16 -26.12
N GLU A 142 3.37 17.47 -27.00
CA GLU A 142 3.12 18.18 -28.25
C GLU A 142 3.66 17.36 -29.42
N ILE A 143 2.85 17.22 -30.45
CA ILE A 143 3.18 16.51 -31.67
C ILE A 143 2.83 17.42 -32.84
N ASN A 144 3.85 17.84 -33.59
CA ASN A 144 3.70 18.81 -34.65
C ASN A 144 4.67 18.51 -35.80
N SER A 145 4.14 17.96 -36.91
CA SER A 145 4.93 17.72 -38.12
C SER A 145 5.25 19.00 -38.92
N GLY A 146 4.68 20.15 -38.55
CA GLY A 146 5.04 21.45 -39.13
C GLY A 146 6.39 21.98 -38.64
N VAL A 147 6.89 21.45 -37.52
CA VAL A 147 8.23 21.73 -37.00
C VAL A 147 9.19 20.68 -37.54
N GLU A 148 10.27 21.12 -38.19
CA GLU A 148 11.27 20.19 -38.75
C GLU A 148 12.02 19.42 -37.65
N LYS A 149 12.43 20.12 -36.59
CA LYS A 149 13.16 19.54 -35.46
C LYS A 149 12.99 20.39 -34.21
N TYR A 150 12.62 19.76 -33.09
CA TYR A 150 12.63 20.41 -31.77
C TYR A 150 14.02 20.34 -31.13
N THR A 151 14.32 21.36 -30.33
CA THR A 151 15.57 21.58 -29.60
C THR A 151 15.27 21.88 -28.13
N GLN A 152 16.32 22.01 -27.30
CA GLN A 152 16.13 22.25 -25.86
C GLN A 152 15.46 23.61 -25.56
N GLU A 153 15.58 24.57 -26.47
CA GLU A 153 15.01 25.92 -26.34
C GLU A 153 13.49 25.93 -26.53
N ASP A 154 12.92 24.86 -27.10
CA ASP A 154 11.49 24.72 -27.36
C ASP A 154 10.71 24.20 -26.14
N PHE A 155 11.42 23.82 -25.06
CA PHE A 155 10.78 23.41 -23.81
C PHE A 155 10.20 24.60 -23.06
N ASP A 156 9.04 24.36 -22.47
CA ASP A 156 8.35 25.31 -21.63
C ASP A 156 8.68 25.04 -20.15
N GLU A 157 9.34 26.01 -19.51
CA GLU A 157 9.79 25.92 -18.13
C GLU A 157 8.64 25.72 -17.12
N GLU A 158 7.39 25.98 -17.50
CA GLU A 158 6.21 25.76 -16.66
C GLU A 158 5.96 24.26 -16.39
N TYR A 159 6.35 23.39 -17.32
CA TYR A 159 6.12 21.94 -17.20
C TYR A 159 7.34 21.23 -16.59
N LEU A 160 7.08 20.21 -15.78
CA LEU A 160 8.14 19.38 -15.19
C LEU A 160 8.64 18.31 -16.17
N GLN A 161 7.75 17.84 -17.05
CA GLN A 161 8.06 16.87 -18.07
C GLN A 161 7.41 17.26 -19.38
N GLU A 162 8.17 17.13 -20.46
CA GLU A 162 7.68 17.43 -21.79
C GLU A 162 8.13 16.40 -22.81
N ILE A 163 7.21 16.06 -23.70
CA ILE A 163 7.45 15.21 -24.86
C ILE A 163 7.08 16.02 -26.09
N LEU A 164 8.08 16.44 -26.85
CA LEU A 164 7.93 17.19 -28.09
C LEU A 164 8.27 16.27 -29.27
N VAL A 165 7.33 16.08 -30.18
CA VAL A 165 7.49 15.21 -31.35
C VAL A 165 7.38 16.08 -32.60
N SER A 166 8.50 16.25 -33.29
CA SER A 166 8.57 16.98 -34.55
C SER A 166 8.42 16.04 -35.75
N LYS A 167 8.60 16.57 -36.95
CA LYS A 167 8.72 15.79 -38.18
C LYS A 167 9.86 14.77 -38.17
N THR A 168 10.97 15.05 -37.48
CA THR A 168 12.20 14.22 -37.59
C THR A 168 12.79 13.74 -36.26
N ASN A 169 12.32 14.26 -35.12
CA ASN A 169 12.81 13.84 -33.81
C ASN A 169 11.72 13.85 -32.74
N VAL A 170 11.96 13.04 -31.70
CA VAL A 170 11.25 13.10 -30.43
C VAL A 170 12.25 13.63 -29.41
N LEU A 171 11.87 14.69 -28.71
CA LEU A 171 12.63 15.28 -27.63
C LEU A 171 11.85 15.09 -26.33
N ILE A 172 12.48 14.42 -25.37
CA ILE A 172 11.88 14.12 -24.07
C ILE A 172 12.72 14.81 -23.00
N ARG A 173 12.07 15.65 -22.21
CA ARG A 173 12.62 16.24 -20.99
C ARG A 173 11.91 15.61 -19.81
N THR A 174 12.68 14.95 -18.96
CA THR A 174 12.17 14.36 -17.72
C THR A 174 12.99 14.91 -16.57
N GLY A 175 12.32 15.53 -15.59
CA GLY A 175 12.93 15.97 -14.35
C GLY A 175 12.01 15.72 -13.16
N GLU A 176 12.62 15.55 -11.99
CA GLU A 176 11.97 15.79 -10.70
C GLU A 176 12.37 17.18 -10.19
N THR A 177 11.50 17.83 -9.42
CA THR A 177 11.77 19.14 -8.80
C THR A 177 13.10 19.10 -8.02
N GLY A 178 14.12 19.82 -8.51
CA GLY A 178 15.43 19.92 -7.86
C GLY A 178 16.52 18.94 -8.36
N SER A 179 16.28 18.18 -9.43
CA SER A 179 17.27 17.32 -10.10
C SER A 179 17.72 17.88 -11.46
N GLU A 180 18.90 17.49 -11.96
CA GLU A 180 19.31 17.80 -13.35
C GLU A 180 18.31 17.19 -14.33
N LEU A 181 17.75 18.02 -15.20
CA LEU A 181 16.81 17.59 -16.22
C LEU A 181 17.48 16.60 -17.17
N SER A 182 16.95 15.38 -17.22
CA SER A 182 17.39 14.38 -18.16
C SER A 182 16.75 14.66 -19.51
N LEU A 183 17.60 14.91 -20.51
CA LEU A 183 17.18 15.19 -21.87
C LEU A 183 17.52 14.00 -22.76
N SER A 184 16.50 13.46 -23.42
CA SER A 184 16.63 12.37 -24.38
C SER A 184 16.16 12.83 -25.74
N GLU A 185 17.03 12.76 -26.74
CA GLU A 185 16.68 12.99 -28.14
C GLU A 185 16.68 11.65 -28.86
N LEU A 186 15.57 11.35 -29.55
CA LEU A 186 15.44 10.22 -30.45
C LEU A 186 15.20 10.75 -31.86
N SER A 187 16.14 10.49 -32.77
CA SER A 187 15.90 10.76 -34.19
C SER A 187 14.95 9.71 -34.77
N LEU A 188 13.91 10.15 -35.47
CA LEU A 188 12.98 9.27 -36.16
C LEU A 188 13.64 8.55 -37.34
N SER A 189 14.78 9.02 -37.84
CA SER A 189 15.59 8.30 -38.85
C SER A 189 16.01 6.89 -38.40
N ALA A 190 16.13 6.66 -37.09
CA ALA A 190 16.39 5.34 -36.51
C ALA A 190 15.22 4.35 -36.75
N LEU A 191 14.04 4.86 -37.09
CA LEU A 191 12.85 4.10 -37.48
C LEU A 191 12.72 3.98 -39.02
N SER A 192 13.83 4.12 -39.75
CA SER A 192 13.84 3.90 -41.20
C SER A 192 13.37 2.48 -41.55
N GLY A 193 12.55 2.37 -42.59
CA GLY A 193 11.89 1.10 -42.97
C GLY A 193 10.60 0.78 -42.19
N LEU A 194 10.19 1.61 -41.24
CA LEU A 194 8.91 1.49 -40.55
C LEU A 194 7.86 2.38 -41.22
N TYR A 195 6.69 1.80 -41.47
CA TYR A 195 5.49 2.50 -41.92
C TYR A 195 4.42 2.38 -40.84
N LEU A 196 3.93 3.52 -40.33
CA LEU A 196 2.89 3.59 -39.30
C LEU A 196 1.87 4.66 -39.66
N ASP A 197 0.60 4.30 -39.66
CA ASP A 197 -0.52 5.22 -39.76
C ASP A 197 -1.63 4.81 -38.77
N ASN A 198 -2.75 5.54 -38.80
CA ASN A 198 -3.91 5.24 -37.96
C ASN A 198 -4.49 3.83 -38.22
N GLN A 199 -4.42 3.34 -39.46
CA GLN A 199 -4.95 2.02 -39.85
C GLN A 199 -4.08 0.88 -39.33
N VAL A 200 -2.76 1.00 -39.46
CA VAL A 200 -1.75 0.06 -38.93
C VAL A 200 -1.88 -0.03 -37.42
N LEU A 201 -2.03 1.10 -36.71
CA LEU A 201 -2.28 1.10 -35.27
C LEU A 201 -3.59 0.39 -34.91
N THR A 202 -4.64 0.60 -35.69
CA THR A 202 -5.92 -0.08 -35.50
C THR A 202 -5.82 -1.59 -35.73
N ALA A 203 -5.08 -2.02 -36.76
CA ALA A 203 -4.81 -3.43 -37.03
C ALA A 203 -3.95 -4.07 -35.92
N ALA A 204 -3.09 -3.29 -35.26
CA ALA A 204 -2.23 -3.74 -34.17
C ALA A 204 -2.94 -3.86 -32.81
N ILE A 205 -4.21 -3.43 -32.67
CA ILE A 205 -4.95 -3.48 -31.40
C ILE A 205 -4.86 -4.84 -30.68
N PRO A 206 -5.03 -6.01 -31.35
CA PRO A 206 -4.89 -7.30 -30.68
C PRO A 206 -3.50 -7.52 -30.08
N ALA A 207 -2.44 -7.11 -30.78
CA ALA A 207 -1.08 -7.20 -30.27
C ALA A 207 -0.86 -6.23 -29.10
N ILE A 208 -1.39 -5.02 -29.17
CA ILE A 208 -1.37 -4.03 -28.07
C ILE A 208 -2.02 -4.62 -26.81
N MET A 209 -3.15 -5.33 -26.93
CA MET A 209 -3.82 -5.98 -25.79
C MET A 209 -2.95 -7.04 -25.12
N VAL A 210 -2.25 -7.86 -25.91
CA VAL A 210 -1.33 -8.88 -25.38
C VAL A 210 -0.14 -8.20 -24.69
N MET A 211 0.43 -7.15 -25.29
CA MET A 211 1.50 -6.37 -24.65
C MET A 211 1.04 -5.73 -23.33
N LEU A 212 -0.18 -5.18 -23.29
CA LEU A 212 -0.76 -4.61 -22.06
C LEU A 212 -0.94 -5.67 -20.97
N LEU A 213 -1.33 -6.89 -21.33
CA LEU A 213 -1.41 -7.99 -20.36
C LEU A 213 -0.04 -8.28 -19.74
N PHE A 214 1.02 -8.38 -20.55
CA PHE A 214 2.38 -8.56 -20.04
C PHE A 214 2.83 -7.37 -19.19
N TYR A 215 2.50 -6.16 -19.60
CA TYR A 215 2.79 -4.95 -18.84
C TYR A 215 2.13 -4.96 -17.44
N PHE A 216 0.85 -5.33 -17.35
CA PHE A 216 0.16 -5.45 -16.05
C PHE A 216 0.74 -6.55 -15.17
N ILE A 217 1.18 -7.67 -15.77
CA ILE A 217 1.90 -8.73 -15.03
C ILE A 217 3.21 -8.19 -14.47
N MET A 218 3.98 -7.45 -15.28
CA MET A 218 5.24 -6.84 -14.83
C MET A 218 5.01 -5.83 -13.71
N ILE A 219 3.96 -5.00 -13.79
CA ILE A 219 3.57 -4.08 -12.71
C ILE A 219 3.25 -4.87 -11.44
N PHE A 220 2.42 -5.92 -11.55
CA PHE A 220 2.05 -6.73 -10.40
C PHE A 220 3.27 -7.33 -9.70
N ILE A 221 4.21 -7.90 -10.47
CA ILE A 221 5.47 -8.45 -9.94
C ILE A 221 6.29 -7.34 -9.27
N SER A 222 6.43 -6.19 -9.93
CA SER A 222 7.21 -5.06 -9.41
C SER A 222 6.65 -4.53 -8.09
N LYS A 223 5.31 -4.40 -8.00
CA LYS A 223 4.61 -4.01 -6.77
C LYS A 223 4.79 -5.05 -5.67
N ALA A 224 4.71 -6.34 -6.00
CA ALA A 224 4.95 -7.42 -5.04
C ALA A 224 6.38 -7.34 -4.47
N VAL A 225 7.39 -7.22 -5.35
CA VAL A 225 8.79 -7.10 -4.96
C VAL A 225 9.02 -5.86 -4.10
N GLN A 226 8.54 -4.69 -4.53
CA GLN A 226 8.67 -3.44 -3.77
C GLN A 226 8.01 -3.56 -2.39
N TYR A 227 6.81 -4.13 -2.32
CA TYR A 227 6.10 -4.31 -1.07
C TYR A 227 6.89 -5.19 -0.11
N LEU A 228 7.43 -6.32 -0.60
CA LEU A 228 8.19 -7.26 0.22
C LEU A 228 9.53 -6.69 0.68
N ILE A 229 10.28 -6.02 -0.20
CA ILE A 229 11.55 -5.37 0.15
C ILE A 229 11.32 -4.33 1.24
N VAL A 230 10.33 -3.46 1.08
CA VAL A 230 10.04 -2.43 2.08
C VAL A 230 9.60 -3.07 3.40
N SER A 231 8.79 -4.13 3.37
CA SER A 231 8.40 -4.85 4.60
C SER A 231 9.61 -5.48 5.30
N LEU A 232 10.57 -6.01 4.54
CA LEU A 232 11.82 -6.54 5.09
C LEU A 232 12.64 -5.43 5.78
N VAL A 233 12.79 -4.27 5.14
CA VAL A 233 13.49 -3.13 5.72
C VAL A 233 12.84 -2.69 7.04
N TYR A 234 11.51 -2.53 7.06
CA TYR A 234 10.78 -2.21 8.30
C TYR A 234 10.98 -3.26 9.38
N GLY A 235 10.84 -4.54 9.06
CA GLY A 235 11.05 -5.64 10.00
C GLY A 235 12.46 -5.61 10.62
N LEU A 236 13.49 -5.41 9.80
CA LEU A 236 14.87 -5.34 10.28
C LEU A 236 15.12 -4.14 11.20
N ILE A 237 14.55 -2.96 10.89
CA ILE A 237 14.71 -1.75 11.71
C ILE A 237 13.98 -1.90 13.05
N CYS A 238 12.72 -2.35 13.04
CA CYS A 238 11.90 -2.43 14.25
C CYS A 238 12.33 -3.53 15.21
N ARG A 239 12.84 -4.65 14.69
CA ARG A 239 13.31 -5.78 15.51
C ARG A 239 14.28 -5.38 16.62
N VAL A 240 15.11 -4.37 16.38
CA VAL A 240 16.12 -3.91 17.36
C VAL A 240 15.49 -3.10 18.50
N GLY A 241 14.30 -2.54 18.29
CA GLY A 241 13.65 -1.59 19.20
C GLY A 241 12.89 -2.20 20.37
N VAL A 242 12.44 -3.47 20.27
CA VAL A 242 11.65 -4.13 21.32
C VAL A 242 12.31 -5.44 21.75
N ARG A 243 12.52 -5.60 23.06
CA ARG A 243 13.01 -6.84 23.69
C ARG A 243 12.03 -7.34 24.73
N SER A 244 11.94 -8.66 24.88
CA SER A 244 11.18 -9.27 25.98
C SER A 244 11.82 -8.91 27.33
N PRO A 245 11.11 -9.10 28.46
CA PRO A 245 11.70 -9.01 29.79
C PRO A 245 12.92 -9.93 29.98
N GLU A 246 12.96 -11.06 29.27
CA GLU A 246 14.08 -12.02 29.22
C GLU A 246 15.20 -11.59 28.25
N GLY A 247 15.04 -10.48 27.53
CA GLY A 247 16.01 -9.96 26.57
C GLY A 247 15.91 -10.56 25.17
N GLU A 248 14.90 -11.40 24.90
CA GLU A 248 14.72 -12.04 23.59
C GLU A 248 14.18 -11.05 22.55
N THR A 249 14.56 -11.27 21.29
CA THR A 249 14.05 -10.51 20.14
C THR A 249 13.22 -11.43 19.26
N LEU A 250 12.22 -10.88 18.57
CA LEU A 250 11.37 -11.62 17.63
C LEU A 250 12.18 -12.29 16.54
N SER A 251 11.70 -13.40 15.97
CA SER A 251 12.34 -14.01 14.80
C SER A 251 12.30 -13.08 13.56
N ILE A 252 13.23 -13.23 12.61
CA ILE A 252 13.26 -12.38 11.40
C ILE A 252 11.96 -12.58 10.62
N LYS A 253 11.48 -13.82 10.58
CA LYS A 253 10.21 -14.19 9.95
C LYS A 253 9.04 -13.45 10.58
N ASP A 254 8.92 -13.45 11.90
CA ASP A 254 7.78 -12.85 12.58
C ASP A 254 7.79 -11.33 12.46
N SER A 255 8.96 -10.70 12.59
CA SER A 255 9.09 -9.25 12.38
C SER A 255 8.78 -8.84 10.94
N PHE A 256 9.20 -9.64 9.94
CA PHE A 256 8.81 -9.44 8.54
C PHE A 256 7.30 -9.56 8.34
N LEU A 257 6.65 -10.59 8.90
CA LEU A 257 5.20 -10.76 8.80
C LEU A 257 4.43 -9.64 9.51
N ILE A 258 4.91 -9.20 10.69
CA ILE A 258 4.37 -8.01 11.38
C ILE A 258 4.45 -6.79 10.48
N ALA A 259 5.58 -6.55 9.80
CA ALA A 259 5.74 -5.44 8.87
C ALA A 259 4.78 -5.52 7.68
N VAL A 260 4.59 -6.71 7.11
CA VAL A 260 3.58 -6.96 6.05
C VAL A 260 2.19 -6.55 6.53
N TYR A 261 1.78 -6.98 7.72
CA TYR A 261 0.45 -6.61 8.23
C TYR A 261 0.34 -5.13 8.58
N ALA A 262 1.34 -4.54 9.23
CA ALA A 262 1.35 -3.14 9.66
C ALA A 262 1.20 -2.15 8.51
N LYS A 263 1.78 -2.46 7.35
CA LYS A 263 1.74 -1.61 6.16
C LYS A 263 0.41 -1.60 5.43
N THR A 264 -0.45 -2.58 5.67
CA THR A 264 -1.68 -2.83 4.89
C THR A 264 -2.51 -1.57 4.74
N LEU A 265 -2.90 -0.95 5.85
CA LEU A 265 -3.77 0.24 5.86
C LEU A 265 -3.21 1.37 5.00
N PHE A 266 -1.94 1.70 5.16
CA PHE A 266 -1.33 2.82 4.45
C PHE A 266 -0.96 2.49 3.01
N ALA A 267 -0.74 1.22 2.67
CA ALA A 267 -0.63 0.80 1.28
C ALA A 267 -1.95 1.03 0.53
N ILE A 268 -3.09 0.77 1.17
CA ILE A 268 -4.41 1.04 0.60
C ILE A 268 -4.65 2.54 0.47
N ILE A 269 -4.40 3.31 1.54
CA ILE A 269 -4.56 4.77 1.50
C ILE A 269 -3.67 5.39 0.41
N GLY A 270 -2.42 4.94 0.30
CA GLY A 270 -1.50 5.40 -0.74
C GLY A 270 -2.00 5.07 -2.15
N SER A 271 -2.50 3.85 -2.37
CA SER A 271 -3.06 3.42 -3.66
C SER A 271 -4.33 4.19 -4.02
N VAL A 272 -5.21 4.45 -3.06
CA VAL A 272 -6.41 5.29 -3.29
C VAL A 272 -5.99 6.72 -3.61
N ASN A 273 -5.06 7.30 -2.86
CA ASN A 273 -4.59 8.66 -3.11
C ASN A 273 -3.96 8.80 -4.51
N ALA A 274 -3.17 7.81 -4.94
CA ALA A 274 -2.61 7.75 -6.29
C ALA A 274 -3.72 7.65 -7.36
N SER A 275 -4.72 6.78 -7.16
CA SER A 275 -5.85 6.63 -8.09
C SER A 275 -6.69 7.90 -8.25
N LEU A 276 -6.69 8.77 -7.24
CA LEU A 276 -7.37 10.07 -7.23
C LEU A 276 -6.50 11.22 -7.74
N GLY A 277 -5.33 10.93 -8.33
CA GLY A 277 -4.43 11.95 -8.88
C GLY A 277 -3.63 12.69 -7.80
N TYR A 278 -3.31 12.03 -6.69
CA TYR A 278 -2.50 12.58 -5.59
C TYR A 278 -3.08 13.87 -4.97
N ILE A 279 -4.37 13.83 -4.59
CA ILE A 279 -5.05 14.91 -3.86
C ILE A 279 -4.21 15.38 -2.67
N ILE A 280 -3.57 14.43 -1.98
CA ILE A 280 -2.54 14.70 -0.98
C ILE A 280 -1.19 14.39 -1.62
N SER A 281 -0.23 15.31 -1.49
CA SER A 281 1.14 15.07 -1.95
C SER A 281 1.69 13.75 -1.39
N SER A 282 2.30 12.96 -2.27
CA SER A 282 2.91 11.66 -1.94
C SER A 282 3.92 11.74 -0.79
N PHE A 283 4.59 12.88 -0.64
CA PHE A 283 5.50 13.14 0.47
C PHE A 283 4.78 13.03 1.82
N TRP A 284 3.65 13.74 1.98
CA TRP A 284 2.89 13.75 3.22
C TRP A 284 2.27 12.40 3.53
N VAL A 285 1.72 11.71 2.52
CA VAL A 285 1.19 10.36 2.69
C VAL A 285 2.27 9.40 3.18
N SER A 286 3.48 9.50 2.60
CA SER A 286 4.62 8.66 3.00
C SER A 286 5.10 8.95 4.42
N MET A 287 5.23 10.23 4.79
CA MET A 287 5.62 10.63 6.16
C MET A 287 4.63 10.13 7.20
N ILE A 288 3.32 10.33 6.98
CA ILE A 288 2.28 9.84 7.89
C ILE A 288 2.32 8.31 7.95
N SER A 289 2.42 7.64 6.80
CA SER A 289 2.52 6.19 6.73
C SER A 289 3.66 5.64 7.59
N ILE A 290 4.86 6.21 7.49
CA ILE A 290 6.02 5.75 8.28
C ILE A 290 5.71 5.78 9.78
N VAL A 291 5.18 6.89 10.29
CA VAL A 291 4.89 7.05 11.73
C VAL A 291 3.87 6.02 12.21
N PHE A 292 2.80 5.79 11.46
CA PHE A 292 1.77 4.85 11.85
C PHE A 292 2.21 3.39 11.73
N VAL A 293 2.92 3.05 10.65
CA VAL A 293 3.48 1.69 10.46
C VAL A 293 4.42 1.36 11.61
N MET A 294 5.34 2.27 11.97
CA MET A 294 6.23 2.09 13.12
C MET A 294 5.45 1.91 14.43
N SER A 295 4.39 2.71 14.66
CA SER A 295 3.53 2.56 15.85
C SER A 295 2.81 1.22 15.89
N TYR A 296 2.32 0.73 14.75
CA TYR A 296 1.63 -0.56 14.64
C TYR A 296 2.58 -1.71 14.91
N MET A 297 3.77 -1.65 14.31
CA MET A 297 4.82 -2.62 14.55
C MET A 297 5.21 -2.66 16.01
N PHE A 298 5.51 -1.52 16.65
CA PHE A 298 5.85 -1.48 18.07
C PHE A 298 4.77 -2.11 18.96
N LYS A 299 3.49 -1.78 18.71
CA LYS A 299 2.35 -2.37 19.44
C LYS A 299 2.23 -3.88 19.24
N ALA A 300 2.48 -4.35 18.02
CA ALA A 300 2.44 -5.77 17.68
C ALA A 300 3.61 -6.53 18.31
N GLU A 301 4.83 -6.00 18.25
CA GLU A 301 6.01 -6.64 18.83
C GLU A 301 5.88 -6.79 20.35
N VAL A 302 5.42 -5.73 21.04
CA VAL A 302 5.13 -5.77 22.47
C VAL A 302 4.03 -6.79 22.80
N SER A 303 3.01 -6.95 21.96
CA SER A 303 1.94 -7.92 22.25
C SER A 303 2.36 -9.37 22.01
N VAL A 304 3.25 -9.62 21.05
CA VAL A 304 3.80 -10.96 20.77
C VAL A 304 4.79 -11.38 21.85
N LEU A 305 5.60 -10.44 22.37
CA LEU A 305 6.62 -10.71 23.39
C LEU A 305 6.08 -10.68 24.84
N LYS A 306 4.80 -10.37 25.05
CA LYS A 306 4.20 -10.44 26.40
C LYS A 306 4.11 -11.91 26.84
N PRO A 307 4.59 -12.25 28.05
CA PRO A 307 4.40 -13.60 28.59
C PRO A 307 2.90 -13.86 28.75
N GLU A 308 2.46 -15.05 28.34
CA GLU A 308 1.10 -15.51 28.67
C GLU A 308 1.02 -15.63 30.18
N VAL A 309 0.04 -14.95 30.78
CA VAL A 309 -0.21 -15.03 32.22
C VAL A 309 -0.63 -16.48 32.51
N SER A 310 0.27 -17.23 33.16
CA SER A 310 0.07 -18.60 33.63
C SER A 310 -1.07 -18.72 34.64
#